data_AF-A0A2I0W0C6-F1
#
_entry.id   AF-A0A2I0W0C6-F1
#
_cell.length_a   1.000
_cell.length_b   1.000
_cell.length_c   1.000
_cell.angle_alpha   90.00
_cell.angle_beta   90.00
_cell.angle_gamma   90.00
#
_symmetry.space_group_name_H-M   'P 1'
#
loop_
_entity.id
_entity.type
_entity.pdbx_description
1 polymer ?
#
loop_
_entity_poly.entity_id
_entity_poly.type
_entity_poly.pdbx_seq_one_letter_code
_entity_poly.pdbx_strand_id
1 'polypeptide(L)'
;MAARRWSGDGRAEVQWRSETGRWFGDGRRPGSGSTKVGQKSSDGRTSVRRWSAAGRWFDEGSSKKLDAQKELLDILTHRVHVDNSINLIGKLLFGLEKGIQVLSAVPKTGHPFVDDLACLESIIRIFETHCGSLSKYGMKHIHSLANICNAGISNETVAKVSAEVCSQFPSTRPSSLHRGFSA
;
A
#
# COMPACT_ATOMS: atom_id res chain seq x y z
N MET A 1 34.56 -5.26 -17.90
CA MET A 1 34.91 -6.29 -18.91
C MET A 1 34.43 -7.65 -18.38
N ALA A 2 33.81 -8.50 -19.21
CA ALA A 2 33.23 -9.78 -18.79
C ALA A 2 34.03 -10.96 -19.34
N ALA A 3 34.29 -11.98 -18.52
CA ALA A 3 34.97 -13.19 -18.93
C ALA A 3 34.19 -14.42 -18.44
N ARG A 4 34.16 -15.50 -19.23
CA ARG A 4 33.56 -16.77 -18.81
C ARG A 4 34.65 -17.65 -18.20
N ARG A 5 34.45 -18.10 -16.98
CA ARG A 5 35.31 -19.07 -16.31
C ARG A 5 34.60 -20.40 -16.22
N TRP A 6 35.24 -21.45 -16.74
CA TRP A 6 34.74 -22.81 -16.64
C TRP A 6 35.23 -23.45 -15.35
N SER A 7 34.31 -24.04 -14.61
CA SER A 7 34.58 -24.84 -13.42
C SER A 7 34.78 -26.30 -13.82
N GLY A 8 35.55 -27.05 -13.02
CA GLY A 8 35.93 -28.45 -13.30
C GLY A 8 34.75 -29.44 -13.35
N ASP A 9 33.54 -28.99 -13.01
CA ASP A 9 32.27 -29.71 -13.11
C ASP A 9 31.48 -29.37 -14.39
N GLY A 10 32.09 -28.66 -15.35
CA GLY A 10 31.47 -28.33 -16.64
C GLY A 10 30.51 -27.13 -16.61
N ARG A 11 30.39 -26.42 -15.48
CA ARG A 11 29.61 -25.17 -15.40
C ARG A 11 30.45 -23.96 -15.81
N ALA A 12 29.90 -23.09 -16.65
CA ALA A 12 30.49 -21.80 -17.00
C ALA A 12 29.88 -20.69 -16.16
N GLU A 13 30.68 -20.01 -15.35
CA GLU A 13 30.27 -18.84 -14.58
C GLU A 13 30.80 -17.56 -15.24
N VAL A 14 29.93 -16.55 -15.39
CA VAL A 14 30.31 -15.26 -15.95
C VAL A 14 30.88 -14.39 -14.83
N GLN A 15 32.14 -14.00 -14.96
CA GLN A 15 32.82 -13.11 -14.02
C GLN A 15 32.95 -11.70 -14.59
N TRP A 16 32.67 -10.73 -13.74
CA TRP A 16 32.71 -9.31 -14.07
C TRP A 16 33.92 -8.65 -13.43
N ARG A 17 34.70 -7.89 -14.21
CA ARG A 17 35.82 -7.09 -13.71
C ARG A 17 35.37 -5.66 -13.43
N SER A 18 35.55 -5.22 -12.19
CA SER A 18 35.37 -3.82 -11.77
C SER A 18 36.46 -2.90 -12.29
N GLU A 19 36.22 -1.59 -12.23
CA GLU A 19 37.16 -0.53 -12.63
C GLU A 19 38.46 -0.54 -11.80
N THR A 20 38.40 -1.01 -10.56
CA THR A 20 39.57 -1.22 -9.68
C THR A 20 40.29 -2.55 -9.94
N GLY A 21 39.89 -3.29 -10.98
CA GLY A 21 40.55 -4.51 -11.43
C GLY A 21 40.12 -5.79 -10.69
N ARG A 22 39.21 -5.71 -9.71
CA ARG A 22 38.73 -6.84 -8.91
C ARG A 22 37.61 -7.62 -9.62
N TRP A 23 37.65 -8.94 -9.56
CA TRP A 23 36.69 -9.85 -10.21
C TRP A 23 35.55 -10.26 -9.27
N PHE A 24 34.33 -10.34 -9.79
CA PHE A 24 33.12 -10.72 -9.05
C PHE A 24 32.31 -11.78 -9.83
N GLY A 25 31.76 -12.77 -9.13
CA GLY A 25 30.83 -13.75 -9.68
C GLY A 25 29.42 -13.16 -9.88
N ASP A 26 28.61 -13.81 -10.74
CA ASP A 26 27.34 -13.30 -11.27
C ASP A 26 26.32 -12.87 -10.19
N GLY A 27 26.42 -13.43 -8.97
CA GLY A 27 25.58 -13.10 -7.83
C GLY A 27 25.94 -11.84 -7.03
N ARG A 28 27.03 -11.12 -7.35
CA ARG A 28 27.43 -9.90 -6.60
C ARG A 28 27.75 -8.74 -7.55
N ARG A 29 26.72 -8.14 -8.16
CA ARG A 29 26.85 -6.79 -8.71
C ARG A 29 26.99 -5.77 -7.57
N PRO A 30 28.01 -4.88 -7.57
CA PRO A 30 28.03 -3.73 -6.66
C PRO A 30 26.88 -2.80 -7.05
N GLY A 31 25.94 -2.56 -6.14
CA GLY A 31 24.84 -1.60 -6.32
C GLY A 31 23.42 -2.19 -6.32
N SER A 32 23.24 -3.51 -6.37
CA SER A 32 21.91 -4.10 -6.13
C SER A 32 21.77 -4.45 -4.64
N GLY A 33 21.58 -3.43 -3.81
CA GLY A 33 20.90 -3.64 -2.55
C GLY A 33 19.55 -4.28 -2.90
N SER A 34 19.36 -5.53 -2.51
CA SER A 34 18.07 -6.20 -2.64
C SER A 34 17.11 -5.39 -1.79
N THR A 35 16.40 -4.44 -2.41
CA THR A 35 15.37 -3.66 -1.75
C THR A 35 14.37 -4.71 -1.32
N LYS A 36 14.32 -5.05 -0.03
CA LYS A 36 13.27 -5.92 0.49
C LYS A 36 11.96 -5.16 0.29
N VAL A 37 11.31 -5.49 -0.82
CA VAL A 37 10.11 -4.84 -1.30
C VAL A 37 9.01 -5.18 -0.30
N GLY A 38 8.58 -4.21 0.50
CA GLY A 38 7.48 -4.38 1.43
C GLY A 38 6.23 -4.91 0.70
N GLN A 39 5.66 -6.00 1.21
CA GLN A 39 4.53 -6.72 0.58
C GLN A 39 3.29 -5.83 0.37
N LYS A 40 3.10 -4.79 1.19
CA LYS A 40 1.92 -3.88 1.18
C LYS A 40 1.67 -3.12 -0.15
N SER A 41 2.62 -3.15 -1.09
CA SER A 41 2.58 -2.40 -2.36
C SER A 41 2.52 -3.32 -3.61
N SER A 42 2.32 -4.64 -3.44
CA SER A 42 2.30 -5.61 -4.56
C SER A 42 1.34 -5.21 -5.68
N ASP A 43 0.08 -4.91 -5.36
CA ASP A 43 -0.98 -4.82 -6.37
C ASP A 43 -0.82 -3.62 -7.31
N GLY A 44 -0.46 -2.45 -6.76
CA GLY A 44 -0.14 -1.27 -7.57
C GLY A 44 1.09 -1.46 -8.45
N ARG A 45 2.15 -2.10 -7.94
CA ARG A 45 3.34 -2.40 -8.76
C ARG A 45 3.04 -3.41 -9.86
N THR A 46 2.24 -4.42 -9.58
CA THR A 46 1.79 -5.39 -10.57
C THR A 46 0.97 -4.71 -11.67
N SER A 47 0.05 -3.81 -11.30
CA SER A 47 -0.75 -3.05 -12.27
C SER A 47 0.11 -2.13 -13.13
N VAL A 48 1.08 -1.40 -12.54
CA VAL A 48 2.05 -0.60 -13.30
C VAL A 48 2.81 -1.47 -14.31
N ARG A 49 3.32 -2.64 -13.89
CA ARG A 49 4.01 -3.56 -14.80
C ARG A 49 3.12 -4.01 -15.94
N ARG A 50 1.84 -4.30 -15.67
CA ARG A 50 0.86 -4.73 -16.65
C ARG A 50 0.54 -3.63 -17.65
N TRP A 51 0.34 -2.39 -17.19
CA TRP A 51 0.14 -1.21 -18.04
C TRP A 51 1.37 -0.91 -18.90
N SER A 52 2.57 -0.92 -18.31
CA SER A 52 3.81 -0.73 -19.07
C SER A 52 4.05 -1.84 -20.09
N ALA A 53 3.69 -3.09 -19.78
CA ALA A 53 3.72 -4.17 -20.75
C ALA A 53 2.69 -3.93 -21.86
N ALA A 54 1.45 -3.59 -21.52
CA ALA A 54 0.41 -3.32 -22.50
C ALA A 54 0.80 -2.21 -23.49
N GLY A 55 1.46 -1.14 -23.02
CA GLY A 55 1.99 -0.09 -23.89
C GLY A 55 3.14 -0.50 -24.80
N ARG A 56 3.79 -1.65 -24.57
CA ARG A 56 4.83 -2.22 -25.44
C ARG A 56 4.29 -3.21 -26.48
N TRP A 57 3.16 -3.87 -26.18
CA TRP A 57 2.68 -5.02 -26.95
C TRP A 57 1.35 -4.78 -27.67
N PHE A 58 0.63 -3.70 -27.39
CA PHE A 58 -0.65 -3.39 -28.01
C PHE A 58 -0.71 -1.97 -28.56
N ASP A 59 -1.48 -1.82 -29.64
CA ASP A 59 -1.72 -0.54 -30.28
C ASP A 59 -2.43 0.46 -29.35
N GLU A 60 -2.21 1.74 -29.63
CA GLU A 60 -2.90 2.82 -28.94
C GLU A 60 -4.42 2.70 -29.13
N GLY A 61 -5.18 2.82 -28.04
CA GLY A 61 -6.65 2.64 -28.08
C GLY A 61 -7.14 1.19 -28.14
N SER A 62 -6.25 0.18 -28.15
CA SER A 62 -6.69 -1.22 -28.02
C SER A 62 -7.35 -1.49 -26.67
N SER A 63 -8.40 -2.34 -26.65
CA SER A 63 -9.12 -2.69 -25.41
C SER A 63 -8.17 -3.15 -24.30
N LYS A 64 -7.17 -3.99 -24.62
CA LYS A 64 -6.22 -4.52 -23.64
C LYS A 64 -5.36 -3.43 -22.98
N LYS A 65 -4.98 -2.39 -23.74
CA LYS A 65 -4.23 -1.25 -23.21
C LYS A 65 -5.12 -0.33 -22.38
N LEU A 66 -6.34 -0.06 -22.85
CA LEU A 66 -7.35 0.71 -22.12
C LEU A 66 -7.76 0.04 -20.80
N ASP A 67 -7.94 -1.29 -20.80
CA ASP A 67 -8.26 -2.08 -19.61
C ASP A 67 -7.13 -2.03 -18.58
N ALA A 68 -5.87 -2.19 -19.03
CA ALA A 68 -4.70 -2.09 -18.16
C ALA A 68 -4.54 -0.67 -17.59
N GLN A 69 -4.83 0.36 -18.38
CA GLN A 69 -4.82 1.74 -17.94
C GLN A 69 -5.92 2.01 -16.90
N LYS A 70 -7.14 1.53 -17.17
CA LYS A 70 -8.28 1.66 -16.26
C LYS A 70 -8.01 0.96 -14.92
N GLU A 71 -7.45 -0.25 -14.94
CA GLU A 71 -7.11 -0.96 -13.71
C GLU A 71 -6.06 -0.21 -12.88
N LEU A 72 -5.06 0.39 -13.52
CA LEU A 72 -4.07 1.20 -12.84
C LEU A 72 -4.72 2.44 -12.22
N LEU A 73 -5.58 3.14 -12.98
CA LEU A 73 -6.30 4.31 -12.48
C LEU A 73 -7.20 3.94 -11.29
N ASP A 74 -7.97 2.85 -11.38
CA ASP A 74 -8.83 2.39 -10.28
C ASP A 74 -8.04 2.14 -8.99
N ILE A 75 -6.86 1.52 -9.09
CA ILE A 75 -5.98 1.28 -7.95
C ILE A 75 -5.44 2.59 -7.38
N LEU A 76 -5.00 3.52 -8.23
CA LEU A 76 -4.45 4.80 -7.77
C LEU A 76 -5.53 5.66 -7.11
N THR A 77 -6.70 5.78 -7.74
CA THR A 77 -7.85 6.49 -7.20
C THR A 77 -8.26 5.95 -5.84
N HIS A 78 -8.35 4.62 -5.70
CA HIS A 78 -8.64 3.99 -4.42
C HIS A 78 -7.59 4.30 -3.35
N ARG A 79 -6.30 4.23 -3.69
CA ARG A 79 -5.21 4.52 -2.75
C ARG A 79 -5.25 5.96 -2.25
N VAL A 80 -5.44 6.91 -3.16
CA VAL A 80 -5.55 8.34 -2.83
C VAL A 80 -6.78 8.58 -1.97
N HIS A 81 -7.92 7.97 -2.30
CA HIS A 81 -9.15 8.06 -1.51
C HIS A 81 -8.96 7.58 -0.07
N VAL A 82 -8.43 6.36 0.12
CA VAL A 82 -8.23 5.80 1.46
C VAL A 82 -7.25 6.64 2.29
N ASP A 83 -6.13 7.07 1.69
CA ASP A 83 -5.13 7.90 2.37
C ASP A 83 -5.69 9.25 2.79
N ASN A 84 -6.40 9.93 1.89
CA ASN A 84 -6.99 11.23 2.15
C ASN A 84 -8.11 11.15 3.18
N SER A 85 -8.98 10.14 3.07
CA SER A 85 -10.12 9.98 3.97
C SER A 85 -9.67 9.78 5.42
N ILE A 86 -8.71 8.88 5.67
CA ILE A 86 -8.21 8.62 7.04
C ILE A 86 -7.51 9.86 7.61
N ASN A 87 -6.71 10.55 6.79
CA ASN A 87 -6.05 11.78 7.21
C ASN A 87 -7.06 12.89 7.57
N LEU A 88 -8.09 13.07 6.74
CA LEU A 88 -9.15 14.07 6.99
C LEU A 88 -9.97 13.72 8.23
N ILE A 89 -10.32 12.44 8.43
CA ILE A 89 -11.00 11.98 9.65
C ILE A 89 -10.18 12.33 10.88
N GLY A 90 -8.88 12.00 10.92
CA GLY A 90 -8.04 12.34 12.08
C GLY A 90 -7.91 13.85 12.30
N LYS A 91 -7.83 14.64 11.23
CA LYS A 91 -7.80 16.11 11.32
C LYS A 91 -9.10 16.69 11.88
N LEU A 92 -10.25 16.15 11.51
CA LEU A 92 -11.55 16.60 12.04
C LEU A 92 -11.77 16.14 13.49
N LEU A 93 -11.28 14.96 13.86
CA LEU A 93 -11.40 14.45 15.23
C LEU A 93 -10.48 15.16 16.22
N PHE A 94 -9.25 15.47 15.83
CA PHE A 94 -8.22 15.94 16.78
C PHE A 94 -7.65 17.33 16.47
N GLY A 95 -8.00 17.92 15.32
CA GLY A 95 -7.41 19.15 14.80
C GLY A 95 -6.32 18.91 13.77
N LEU A 96 -5.96 19.94 12.99
CA LEU A 96 -5.08 19.81 11.81
C LEU A 96 -3.69 19.24 12.14
N GLU A 97 -3.03 19.74 13.18
CA GLU A 97 -1.69 19.31 13.57
C GLU A 97 -1.72 18.04 14.43
N LYS A 98 -2.57 18.05 15.46
CA LYS A 98 -2.67 16.93 16.41
C LYS A 98 -3.25 15.67 15.76
N GLY A 99 -4.11 15.80 14.76
CA GLY A 99 -4.64 14.66 14.00
C GLY A 99 -3.55 13.83 13.34
N ILE A 100 -2.61 14.48 12.65
CA ILE A 100 -1.49 13.77 12.02
C ILE A 100 -0.60 13.11 13.07
N GLN A 101 -0.34 13.79 14.19
CA GLN A 101 0.46 13.25 15.29
C GLN A 101 -0.19 12.01 15.92
N VAL A 102 -1.49 12.06 16.21
CA VAL A 102 -2.23 10.92 16.78
C VAL A 102 -2.28 9.75 15.79
N LEU A 103 -2.61 9.99 14.51
CA LEU A 103 -2.71 8.91 13.53
C LEU A 103 -1.38 8.20 13.24
N SER A 104 -0.24 8.86 13.47
CA SER A 104 1.10 8.31 13.23
C SER A 104 1.86 7.88 14.49
N ALA A 105 1.32 8.16 15.68
CA ALA A 105 1.92 7.78 16.94
C ALA A 105 2.15 6.27 17.01
N VAL A 106 3.35 5.85 17.43
CA VAL A 106 3.71 4.44 17.61
C VAL A 106 3.54 4.08 19.09
N PRO A 107 3.03 2.87 19.44
CA PRO A 107 2.91 2.44 20.81
C PRO A 107 4.28 2.46 21.48
N LYS A 108 4.31 2.87 22.75
CA LYS A 108 5.52 2.75 23.56
C LYS A 108 5.89 1.27 23.65
N THR A 109 7.19 0.97 23.57
CA THR A 109 7.69 -0.39 23.70
C THR A 109 7.11 -1.06 24.95
N GLY A 110 6.52 -2.25 24.80
CA GLY A 110 5.89 -3.00 25.88
C GLY A 110 4.40 -2.73 26.11
N HIS A 111 3.77 -1.82 25.36
CA HIS A 111 2.32 -1.61 25.39
C HIS A 111 1.64 -2.34 24.23
N PRO A 112 0.37 -2.79 24.39
CA PRO A 112 -0.36 -3.42 23.30
C PRO A 112 -0.56 -2.44 22.14
N PHE A 113 -0.69 -2.98 20.93
CA PHE A 113 -0.92 -2.20 19.72
C PHE A 113 -2.29 -1.51 19.70
N VAL A 114 -3.28 -2.16 20.31
CA VAL A 114 -4.66 -1.70 20.49
C VAL A 114 -5.08 -2.09 21.90
N ASP A 115 -5.65 -1.16 22.67
CA ASP A 115 -6.15 -1.44 24.02
C ASP A 115 -7.51 -2.15 24.00
N ASP A 116 -8.37 -1.82 23.03
CA ASP A 116 -9.70 -2.41 22.81
C ASP A 116 -9.86 -2.91 21.36
N LEU A 117 -9.78 -4.23 21.18
CA LEU A 117 -9.94 -4.86 19.86
C LEU A 117 -11.35 -4.67 19.29
N ALA A 118 -12.39 -4.68 20.13
CA ALA A 118 -13.77 -4.49 19.68
C ALA A 118 -14.00 -3.07 19.18
N CYS A 119 -13.34 -2.07 19.80
CA CYS A 119 -13.29 -0.72 19.25
C CYS A 119 -12.66 -0.72 17.85
N LEU A 120 -11.49 -1.34 17.68
CA LEU A 120 -10.80 -1.34 16.39
C LEU A 120 -11.68 -1.93 15.28
N GLU A 121 -12.30 -3.09 15.53
CA GLU A 121 -13.22 -3.74 14.59
C GLU A 121 -14.41 -2.82 14.24
N SER A 122 -14.97 -2.14 15.24
CA SER A 122 -16.07 -1.20 15.06
C SER A 122 -15.66 -0.01 14.18
N ILE A 123 -14.49 0.58 14.44
CA ILE A 123 -13.97 1.71 13.67
C ILE A 123 -13.66 1.30 12.22
N ILE A 124 -13.11 0.10 12.00
CA ILE A 124 -12.90 -0.43 10.65
C ILE A 124 -14.23 -0.54 9.90
N ARG A 125 -15.26 -1.10 10.54
CA ARG A 125 -16.60 -1.24 9.93
C ARG A 125 -17.26 0.10 9.65
N ILE A 126 -17.13 1.05 10.56
CA ILE A 126 -17.64 2.42 10.38
C ILE A 126 -16.96 3.09 9.19
N PHE A 127 -15.62 3.02 9.12
CA PHE A 127 -14.89 3.54 7.98
C PHE A 127 -15.36 2.89 6.67
N GLU A 128 -15.43 1.56 6.62
CA GLU A 128 -15.81 0.86 5.41
C GLU A 128 -17.26 1.11 4.99
N THR A 129 -18.16 1.34 5.93
CA THR A 129 -19.56 1.70 5.67
C THR A 129 -19.68 3.05 4.99
N HIS A 130 -18.88 4.05 5.40
CA HIS A 130 -18.98 5.41 4.87
C HIS A 130 -18.02 5.69 3.72
N CYS A 131 -16.84 5.06 3.71
CA CYS A 131 -15.75 5.37 2.79
C CYS A 131 -15.44 4.24 1.80
N GLY A 132 -16.11 3.08 1.91
CA GLY A 132 -15.83 1.90 1.09
C GLY A 132 -14.69 1.05 1.65
N SER A 133 -14.42 -0.10 1.01
CA SER A 133 -13.48 -1.10 1.52
C SER A 133 -12.08 -0.53 1.76
N LEU A 134 -11.38 -0.98 2.80
CA LEU A 134 -9.96 -0.68 2.98
C LEU A 134 -9.08 -1.38 1.92
N SER A 135 -9.53 -2.52 1.40
CA SER A 135 -8.73 -3.46 0.61
C SER A 135 -7.41 -3.87 1.29
N LYS A 136 -6.58 -4.65 0.60
CA LYS A 136 -5.24 -5.00 1.10
C LYS A 136 -4.35 -3.77 1.31
N TYR A 137 -4.58 -2.69 0.57
CA TYR A 137 -3.78 -1.47 0.69
C TYR A 137 -4.09 -0.72 1.99
N GLY A 138 -5.36 -0.50 2.28
CA GLY A 138 -5.83 0.26 3.45
C GLY A 138 -5.48 -0.39 4.78
N MET A 139 -5.16 -1.69 4.79
CA MET A 139 -4.60 -2.36 5.96
C MET A 139 -3.29 -1.73 6.47
N LYS A 140 -2.64 -0.86 5.69
CA LYS A 140 -1.52 -0.04 6.19
C LYS A 140 -1.94 0.95 7.28
N HIS A 141 -3.22 1.32 7.32
CA HIS A 141 -3.78 2.32 8.23
C HIS A 141 -4.46 1.73 9.47
N ILE A 142 -4.43 0.42 9.66
CA ILE A 142 -4.97 -0.23 10.88
C ILE A 142 -4.39 0.40 12.15
N HIS A 143 -3.12 0.79 12.10
CA HIS A 143 -2.48 1.48 13.20
C HIS A 143 -3.09 2.86 13.50
N SER A 144 -3.38 3.63 12.46
CA SER A 144 -4.04 4.93 12.61
C SER A 144 -5.45 4.78 13.16
N LEU A 145 -6.19 3.75 12.73
CA LEU A 145 -7.52 3.42 13.26
C LEU A 145 -7.46 2.95 14.72
N ALA A 146 -6.43 2.17 15.09
CA ALA A 146 -6.16 1.78 16.47
C ALA A 146 -5.92 2.99 17.38
N ASN A 147 -5.17 3.98 16.90
CA ASN A 147 -4.91 5.19 17.67
C ASN A 147 -6.17 6.03 17.91
N ILE A 148 -7.16 5.99 17.01
CA ILE A 148 -8.48 6.62 17.24
C ILE A 148 -9.18 5.95 18.43
N CYS A 149 -9.13 4.62 18.50
CA CYS A 149 -9.67 3.85 19.63
C CYS A 149 -8.95 4.15 20.94
N ASN A 150 -7.62 4.12 20.93
CA ASN A 150 -6.81 4.40 22.12
C ASN A 150 -6.98 5.85 22.62
N ALA A 151 -7.42 6.77 21.74
CA ALA A 151 -7.77 8.14 22.11
C ALA A 151 -9.17 8.28 22.75
N GLY A 152 -9.95 7.20 22.87
CA GLY A 152 -11.25 7.18 23.54
C GLY A 152 -12.37 7.89 22.76
N ILE A 153 -12.26 7.98 21.44
CA ILE A 153 -13.30 8.59 20.60
C ILE A 153 -14.49 7.63 20.45
N SER A 154 -15.71 8.14 20.64
CA SER A 154 -16.92 7.33 20.49
C SER A 154 -17.17 6.94 19.03
N ASN A 155 -17.69 5.72 18.83
CA ASN A 155 -18.09 5.20 17.52
C ASN A 155 -19.04 6.15 16.77
N GLU A 156 -19.98 6.78 17.48
CA GLU A 156 -20.92 7.76 16.91
C GLU A 156 -20.21 8.98 16.31
N THR A 157 -19.18 9.49 17.01
CA THR A 157 -18.39 10.62 16.53
C THR A 157 -17.60 10.24 15.30
N VAL A 158 -16.97 9.05 15.29
CA VAL A 158 -16.24 8.57 14.12
C VAL A 158 -17.17 8.35 12.94
N ALA A 159 -18.37 7.82 13.16
CA ALA A 159 -19.36 7.61 12.09
C ALA A 159 -19.81 8.93 11.47
N LYS A 160 -20.14 9.94 12.30
CA LYS A 160 -20.54 11.27 11.83
C LYS A 160 -19.44 11.92 10.98
N VAL A 161 -18.21 11.92 11.48
CA VAL A 161 -17.06 12.50 10.77
C VAL A 161 -16.75 11.71 9.49
N SER A 162 -16.82 10.38 9.52
CA SER A 162 -16.61 9.55 8.33
C SER A 162 -17.66 9.83 7.25
N ALA A 163 -18.93 10.01 7.64
CA ALA A 163 -20.00 10.38 6.71
C ALA A 163 -19.80 11.77 6.09
N GLU A 164 -19.27 12.72 6.85
CA GLU A 164 -18.94 14.07 6.36
C GLU A 164 -17.76 14.05 5.38
N VAL A 165 -16.69 13.32 5.71
CA VAL A 165 -15.50 13.20 4.87
C VAL A 165 -15.79 12.44 3.59
N CYS A 166 -16.56 11.35 3.68
CA CYS A 166 -16.82 10.43 2.58
C CYS A 166 -18.23 10.61 1.98
N SER A 167 -18.59 11.86 1.67
CA SER A 167 -19.87 12.17 1.00
C SER A 167 -20.00 11.51 -0.38
N GLN A 168 -18.88 11.30 -1.06
CA GLN A 168 -18.76 10.49 -2.27
C GLN A 168 -17.46 9.70 -2.21
N PHE A 169 -17.52 8.37 -2.34
CA PHE A 169 -16.34 7.53 -2.47
C PHE A 169 -16.32 6.84 -3.84
N PRO A 170 -15.14 6.60 -4.42
CA PRO A 170 -15.03 6.04 -5.76
C PRO A 170 -15.64 4.64 -5.82
N SER A 171 -16.59 4.43 -6.73
CA SER A 171 -17.21 3.14 -7.02
C SER A 171 -16.29 2.22 -7.85
N THR A 172 -15.00 2.21 -7.53
CA THR A 172 -14.00 1.38 -8.21
C THR A 172 -13.98 -0.02 -7.60
N ARG A 173 -13.53 -1.02 -8.38
CA ARG A 173 -13.44 -2.41 -7.89
C ARG A 173 -12.69 -2.54 -6.55
N PRO A 174 -11.56 -1.85 -6.32
CA PRO A 174 -10.85 -1.94 -5.03
C PRO A 174 -11.62 -1.34 -3.84
N SER A 175 -12.54 -0.40 -4.06
CA SER A 175 -13.37 0.23 -3.02
C SER A 175 -14.66 -0.55 -2.72
N SER A 176 -14.96 -1.61 -3.48
CA SER A 176 -16.21 -2.35 -3.37
C SER A 176 -16.30 -3.19 -2.09
N LEU A 177 -17.45 -3.14 -1.43
CA LEU A 177 -17.80 -3.97 -0.27
C LEU A 177 -18.43 -5.32 -0.66
N HIS A 178 -18.51 -5.69 -1.95
CA HIS A 178 -19.14 -6.95 -2.37
C HIS A 178 -18.48 -8.20 -1.76
N ARG A 179 -17.23 -8.09 -1.30
CA ARG A 179 -16.50 -9.17 -0.63
C ARG A 179 -16.63 -9.15 0.90
N GLY A 180 -17.50 -8.30 1.44
CA GLY A 180 -17.68 -8.08 2.87
C GLY A 180 -16.74 -7.03 3.45
N PHE A 181 -16.83 -6.87 4.77
CA PHE A 181 -16.00 -5.98 5.57
C PHE A 181 -14.65 -6.66 5.91
N SER A 182 -13.63 -5.85 6.17
CA SER A 182 -12.28 -6.28 6.54
C SER A 182 -12.17 -6.75 7.99
N ALA A 183 -13.16 -6.43 8.83
CA ALA A 183 -13.31 -6.83 10.23
C ALA A 183 -14.71 -7.42 10.44
#